data_AF-A0A925RV99-F1
#
_entry.id   AF-A0A925RV99-F1
#
_cell.length_a   1.000
_cell.length_b   1.000
_cell.length_c   1.000
_cell.angle_alpha   90.00
_cell.angle_beta   90.00
_cell.angle_gamma   90.00
#
_symmetry.space_group_name_H-M   'P 1'
#
loop_
_entity.id
_entity.type
_entity.pdbx_description
1 polymer ?
#
loop_
_entity_poly.entity_id
_entity_poly.type
_entity_poly.pdbx_seq_one_letter_code
_entity_poly.pdbx_strand_id
1 'polypeptide(L)'
;MSLVRRLLIPAAALLALGACAAPFRADVARFQQMPPPQGQSFYVQAADPAKAGGLEFETYANLVAIEMEQLGYRRAAGPESAELAVTLDYGVDNGRERIVTRPTAGYFGGFHDPWYWSHHWRSPYYWGWHDPWFDGFGTEIDSYTLYTSALELDITRTADGLALFDGRARARSSDDDLTMLVPNLVEAMFTGFPGNSGEEVRITIAPPEDDS
;
A
#
# COMPACT_ATOMS: atom_id res chain seq x y z
N MET A 1 -13.17 63.69 -15.02
CA MET A 1 -12.39 63.50 -13.78
C MET A 1 -12.87 62.19 -13.17
N SER A 2 -12.40 61.04 -13.65
CA SER A 2 -11.26 60.26 -13.11
C SER A 2 -11.28 60.15 -11.58
N LEU A 3 -11.60 58.97 -11.05
CA LEU A 3 -11.00 58.32 -9.89
C LEU A 3 -11.64 56.91 -9.78
N VAL A 4 -10.98 55.85 -10.27
CA VAL A 4 -10.04 54.99 -9.50
C VAL A 4 -10.82 54.08 -8.54
N ARG A 5 -10.61 52.77 -8.41
CA ARG A 5 -9.81 51.74 -9.07
C ARG A 5 -10.08 50.49 -8.21
N ARG A 6 -10.50 49.39 -8.83
CA ARG A 6 -10.24 48.00 -8.42
C ARG A 6 -10.29 47.69 -6.90
N LEU A 7 -11.40 47.08 -6.47
CA LEU A 7 -11.41 46.13 -5.35
C LEU A 7 -12.08 44.84 -5.82
N LEU A 8 -11.38 44.16 -6.73
CA LEU A 8 -11.54 42.74 -7.01
C LEU A 8 -10.17 42.11 -6.68
N ILE A 9 -10.03 41.64 -5.43
CA ILE A 9 -8.86 40.96 -4.86
C ILE A 9 -9.46 39.84 -3.99
N PRO A 10 -8.98 38.59 -4.08
CA PRO A 10 -9.61 37.53 -4.86
C PRO A 10 -10.16 36.42 -3.95
N ALA A 11 -11.39 35.99 -4.17
CA ALA A 11 -11.97 34.82 -3.50
C ALA A 11 -11.46 33.47 -4.07
N ALA A 12 -10.29 33.45 -4.71
CA ALA A 12 -9.83 32.33 -5.54
C ALA A 12 -8.51 31.69 -5.06
N ALA A 13 -8.06 31.95 -3.83
CA ALA A 13 -6.78 31.44 -3.32
C ALA A 13 -6.90 30.32 -2.27
N LEU A 14 -8.09 29.77 -2.00
CA LEU A 14 -8.30 28.77 -0.94
C LEU A 14 -8.50 27.32 -1.43
N LEU A 15 -8.33 27.02 -2.72
CA LEU A 15 -8.63 25.69 -3.28
C LEU A 15 -7.41 24.88 -3.76
N ALA A 16 -6.20 25.21 -3.31
CA ALA A 16 -4.98 24.57 -3.82
C ALA A 16 -4.14 23.85 -2.74
N LEU A 17 -4.74 23.42 -1.63
CA LEU A 17 -4.13 22.40 -0.77
C LEU A 17 -4.69 21.03 -1.15
N GLY A 18 -4.32 20.53 -2.32
CA GLY A 18 -4.47 19.11 -2.62
C GLY A 18 -3.40 18.35 -1.83
N ALA A 19 -3.81 17.68 -0.76
CA ALA A 19 -2.94 16.80 0.01
C ALA A 19 -2.41 15.68 -0.92
N CYS A 20 -1.10 15.68 -1.19
CA CYS A 20 -0.42 14.57 -1.86
C CYS A 20 -0.23 13.40 -0.87
N ALA A 21 -1.31 12.89 -0.29
CA ALA A 21 -1.25 11.61 0.41
C ALA A 21 -1.24 10.49 -0.66
N ALA A 22 -0.21 9.65 -0.62
CA ALA A 22 -0.09 8.55 -1.57
C ALA A 22 -1.11 7.46 -1.24
N PRO A 23 -1.79 6.87 -2.24
CA PRO A 23 -2.77 5.85 -1.98
C PRO A 23 -2.12 4.54 -1.53
N PHE A 24 -2.79 3.82 -0.62
CA PHE A 24 -2.37 2.50 -0.18
C PHE A 24 -2.62 1.48 -1.28
N ARG A 25 -1.68 0.56 -1.51
CA ARG A 25 -1.79 -0.47 -2.55
C ARG A 25 -1.57 -1.85 -1.95
N ALA A 26 -2.54 -2.73 -2.15
CA ALA A 26 -2.44 -4.13 -1.77
C ALA A 26 -2.67 -5.04 -2.98
N ASP A 27 -1.90 -6.11 -3.07
CA ASP A 27 -2.10 -7.19 -4.01
C ASP A 27 -2.93 -8.29 -3.30
N VAL A 28 -4.10 -8.63 -3.86
CA VAL A 28 -5.08 -9.51 -3.22
C VAL A 28 -5.34 -10.74 -4.09
N ALA A 29 -5.08 -11.92 -3.55
CA ALA A 29 -5.37 -13.20 -4.18
C ALA A 29 -6.48 -13.92 -3.42
N ARG A 30 -7.43 -14.53 -4.14
CA ARG A 30 -8.59 -15.20 -3.56
C ARG A 30 -8.88 -16.52 -4.26
N PHE A 31 -9.40 -17.48 -3.50
CA PHE A 31 -9.96 -18.74 -3.96
C PHE A 31 -11.25 -18.98 -3.20
N GLN A 32 -12.34 -19.24 -3.93
CA GLN A 32 -13.65 -19.31 -3.29
C GLN A 32 -14.62 -20.25 -4.01
N GLN A 33 -15.52 -20.80 -3.20
CA GLN A 33 -16.71 -21.55 -3.60
C GLN A 33 -17.89 -21.18 -2.69
N MET A 34 -17.90 -19.93 -2.23
CA MET A 34 -18.89 -19.38 -1.31
C MET A 34 -20.27 -19.39 -1.96
N PRO A 35 -21.29 -19.95 -1.31
CA PRO A 35 -22.66 -19.75 -1.75
C PRO A 35 -23.06 -18.27 -1.55
N PRO A 36 -24.06 -17.77 -2.30
CA PRO A 36 -24.61 -16.44 -2.03
C PRO A 36 -25.01 -16.29 -0.55
N PRO A 37 -24.73 -15.12 0.07
CA PRO A 37 -25.07 -14.88 1.47
C PRO A 37 -26.58 -14.98 1.67
N GLN A 38 -26.99 -15.79 2.65
CA GLN A 38 -28.39 -16.00 3.03
C GLN A 38 -28.64 -15.70 4.52
N GLY A 39 -27.71 -14.97 5.16
CA GLY A 39 -27.76 -14.70 6.60
C GLY A 39 -27.17 -15.82 7.45
N GLN A 40 -26.24 -16.63 6.90
CA GLN A 40 -25.52 -17.63 7.68
C GLN A 40 -24.78 -16.96 8.85
N SER A 41 -24.75 -17.62 10.01
CA SER A 41 -24.00 -17.12 11.15
C SER A 41 -22.49 -17.33 10.99
N PHE A 42 -21.67 -16.39 11.44
CA PHE A 42 -20.21 -16.52 11.40
C PHE A 42 -19.56 -16.13 12.73
N TYR A 43 -18.37 -16.65 12.98
CA TYR A 43 -17.52 -16.27 14.10
C TYR A 43 -16.08 -16.08 13.62
N VAL A 44 -15.47 -14.95 13.99
CA VAL A 44 -14.07 -14.64 13.66
C VAL A 44 -13.16 -15.18 14.75
N GLN A 45 -12.16 -15.98 14.38
CA GLN A 45 -11.20 -16.59 15.28
C GLN A 45 -9.77 -16.31 14.81
N ALA A 46 -8.83 -16.27 15.75
CA ALA A 46 -7.41 -16.10 15.43
C ALA A 46 -6.84 -17.40 14.86
N ALA A 47 -6.06 -17.30 13.78
CA ALA A 47 -5.26 -18.42 13.30
C ALA A 47 -4.16 -18.79 14.31
N ASP A 48 -3.53 -17.77 14.89
CA ASP A 48 -2.49 -17.91 15.91
C ASP A 48 -3.12 -17.89 17.33
N PRO A 49 -3.04 -18.99 18.09
CA PRO A 49 -3.54 -19.04 19.47
C PRO A 49 -2.91 -18.00 20.39
N ALA A 50 -1.71 -17.49 20.08
CA ALA A 50 -1.05 -16.45 20.88
C ALA A 50 -1.73 -15.07 20.74
N LYS A 51 -2.44 -14.83 19.64
CA LYS A 51 -3.20 -13.59 19.39
C LYS A 51 -4.63 -13.67 19.94
N ALA A 52 -5.13 -14.88 20.19
CA ALA A 52 -6.50 -15.10 20.66
C ALA A 52 -6.76 -14.38 22.01
N GLY A 53 -7.84 -13.60 22.06
CA GLY A 53 -8.22 -12.81 23.24
C GLY A 53 -7.38 -11.55 23.48
N GLY A 54 -6.44 -11.22 22.59
CA GLY A 54 -5.72 -9.95 22.62
C GLY A 54 -6.59 -8.79 22.11
N LEU A 55 -6.45 -7.60 22.69
CA LEU A 55 -7.21 -6.41 22.28
C LEU A 55 -6.95 -5.99 20.83
N GLU A 56 -5.72 -6.18 20.36
CA GLU A 56 -5.36 -5.92 18.96
C GLU A 56 -6.12 -6.86 18.01
N PHE A 57 -6.12 -8.16 18.30
CA PHE A 57 -6.88 -9.14 17.52
C PHE A 57 -8.38 -8.80 17.52
N GLU A 58 -8.97 -8.52 18.67
CA GLU A 58 -10.39 -8.14 18.78
C GLU A 58 -10.73 -6.90 17.94
N THR A 59 -9.79 -5.95 17.84
CA THR A 59 -9.94 -4.76 17.02
C THR A 59 -10.05 -5.11 15.54
N TYR A 60 -9.13 -5.92 15.02
CA TYR A 60 -9.15 -6.30 13.60
C TYR A 60 -10.22 -7.35 13.27
N ALA A 61 -10.50 -8.28 14.17
CA ALA A 61 -11.60 -9.21 14.04
C ALA A 61 -12.95 -8.47 13.93
N ASN A 62 -13.10 -7.35 14.65
CA ASN A 62 -14.28 -6.51 14.52
C ASN A 62 -14.38 -5.83 13.15
N LEU A 63 -13.26 -5.40 12.54
CA LEU A 63 -13.26 -4.85 11.17
C LEU A 63 -13.74 -5.89 10.16
N VAL A 64 -13.16 -7.10 10.19
CA VAL A 64 -13.59 -8.23 9.33
C VAL A 64 -15.08 -8.51 9.51
N ALA A 65 -15.55 -8.51 10.75
CA ALA A 65 -16.92 -8.84 11.04
C ALA A 65 -17.90 -7.73 10.61
N ILE A 66 -17.50 -6.44 10.65
CA ILE A 66 -18.28 -5.35 10.04
C ILE A 66 -18.43 -5.57 8.54
N GLU A 67 -17.35 -5.90 7.83
CA GLU A 67 -17.39 -6.18 6.39
C GLU A 67 -18.31 -7.37 6.06
N MET A 68 -18.22 -8.44 6.83
CA MET A 68 -19.12 -9.60 6.66
C MET A 68 -20.59 -9.27 6.92
N GLU A 69 -20.89 -8.43 7.90
CA GLU A 69 -22.26 -7.96 8.15
C GLU A 69 -22.79 -7.12 6.99
N GLN A 70 -21.95 -6.26 6.38
CA GLN A 70 -22.31 -5.49 5.18
C GLN A 70 -22.64 -6.39 3.98
N LEU A 71 -22.00 -7.57 3.89
CA LEU A 71 -22.28 -8.58 2.88
C LEU A 71 -23.54 -9.42 3.18
N GLY A 72 -24.18 -9.24 4.33
CA GLY A 72 -25.41 -9.92 4.72
C GLY A 72 -25.23 -11.20 5.53
N TYR A 73 -24.04 -11.45 6.08
CA TYR A 73 -23.83 -12.48 7.11
C TYR A 73 -24.22 -11.95 8.50
N ARG A 74 -24.35 -12.84 9.50
CA ARG A 74 -24.72 -12.45 10.87
C ARG A 74 -23.71 -12.95 11.89
N ARG A 75 -23.32 -12.11 12.85
CA ARG A 75 -22.42 -12.55 13.93
C ARG A 75 -23.09 -13.63 14.80
N ALA A 76 -22.33 -14.68 15.08
CA ALA A 76 -22.67 -15.69 16.07
C ALA A 76 -22.24 -15.22 17.48
N ALA A 77 -22.88 -15.75 18.53
CA ALA A 77 -22.53 -15.42 19.91
C ALA A 77 -21.21 -16.08 20.37
N GLY A 78 -20.84 -17.17 19.70
CA GLY A 78 -19.64 -17.96 19.95
C GLY A 78 -19.39 -18.95 18.82
N PRO A 79 -18.19 -19.55 18.75
CA PRO A 79 -17.78 -20.44 17.67
C PRO A 79 -18.72 -21.66 17.49
N GLU A 80 -19.30 -22.16 18.58
CA GLU A 80 -20.23 -23.31 18.58
C GLU A 80 -21.58 -23.01 17.91
N SER A 81 -21.94 -21.73 17.77
CA SER A 81 -23.20 -21.27 17.17
C SER A 81 -23.02 -20.73 15.75
N ALA A 82 -21.80 -20.75 15.22
CA ALA A 82 -21.46 -20.28 13.90
C ALA A 82 -21.66 -21.36 12.83
N GLU A 83 -22.26 -21.00 11.69
CA GLU A 83 -22.29 -21.83 10.48
C GLU A 83 -20.98 -21.71 9.69
N LEU A 84 -20.28 -20.59 9.85
CA LEU A 84 -19.01 -20.25 9.20
C LEU A 84 -17.95 -19.89 10.24
N ALA A 85 -16.85 -20.64 10.27
CA ALA A 85 -15.65 -20.27 11.00
C ALA A 85 -14.77 -19.40 10.10
N VAL A 86 -14.50 -18.17 10.55
CA VAL A 86 -13.71 -17.18 9.82
C VAL A 86 -12.38 -17.05 10.53
N THR A 87 -11.34 -17.64 9.98
CA THR A 87 -10.00 -17.64 10.58
C THR A 87 -9.22 -16.46 10.02
N LEU A 88 -8.74 -15.59 10.91
CA LEU A 88 -7.99 -14.39 10.57
C LEU A 88 -6.55 -14.51 11.06
N ASP A 89 -5.60 -14.20 10.18
CA ASP A 89 -4.23 -13.88 10.54
C ASP A 89 -3.78 -12.57 9.92
N TYR A 90 -2.82 -11.92 10.57
CA TYR A 90 -2.21 -10.69 10.10
C TYR A 90 -0.79 -10.55 10.64
N GLY A 91 0.07 -9.87 9.91
CA GLY A 91 1.42 -9.60 10.36
C GLY A 91 2.25 -8.84 9.35
N VAL A 92 3.49 -8.58 9.75
CA VAL A 92 4.51 -7.91 8.94
C VAL A 92 5.80 -8.73 8.99
N ASP A 93 6.50 -8.82 7.86
CA ASP A 93 7.79 -9.50 7.81
C ASP A 93 8.90 -8.70 8.54
N ASN A 94 10.08 -9.30 8.70
CA ASN A 94 11.21 -8.63 9.38
C ASN A 94 11.89 -7.54 8.52
N GLY A 95 11.28 -7.14 7.40
CA GLY A 95 11.86 -6.21 6.44
C GLY A 95 12.98 -6.81 5.59
N ARG A 96 13.16 -6.31 4.37
CA ARG A 96 14.33 -6.57 3.53
C ARG A 96 14.92 -5.27 3.04
N GLU A 97 16.23 -5.09 3.22
CA GLU A 97 16.94 -3.92 2.70
C GLU A 97 16.86 -3.90 1.17
N ARG A 98 16.39 -2.79 0.62
CA ARG A 98 16.44 -2.52 -0.82
C ARG A 98 17.39 -1.36 -1.04
N ILE A 99 18.48 -1.66 -1.73
CA ILE A 99 19.39 -0.67 -2.26
C ILE A 99 18.83 -0.24 -3.62
N VAL A 100 18.34 1.00 -3.70
CA VAL A 100 17.95 1.59 -4.97
C VAL A 100 19.06 2.53 -5.39
N THR A 101 19.85 2.12 -6.38
CA THR A 101 20.79 3.03 -7.03
C THR A 101 20.01 3.87 -8.04
N ARG A 102 19.72 5.11 -7.69
CA ARG A 102 19.19 6.07 -8.66
C ARG A 102 20.39 6.67 -9.40
N PRO A 103 20.54 6.46 -10.73
CA PRO A 103 21.49 7.27 -11.47
C PRO A 103 21.02 8.71 -11.37
N THR A 104 21.83 9.55 -10.73
CA THR A 104 21.62 11.00 -10.72
C THR A 104 21.38 11.44 -12.16
N ALA A 105 20.28 12.15 -12.40
CA ALA A 105 19.91 12.64 -13.72
C ALA A 105 20.88 13.75 -14.17
N GLY A 106 22.09 13.36 -14.55
CA GLY A 106 22.98 14.17 -15.36
C GLY A 106 22.44 14.15 -16.79
N TYR A 107 21.88 15.27 -17.21
CA TYR A 107 21.54 15.66 -18.59
C TYR A 107 22.13 14.74 -19.69
N PHE A 108 21.40 13.68 -20.07
CA PHE A 108 21.66 12.98 -21.34
C PHE A 108 21.01 13.78 -22.47
N GLY A 109 21.59 14.94 -22.77
CA GLY A 109 21.28 15.74 -23.95
C GLY A 109 22.30 15.43 -25.04
N GLY A 110 21.97 14.49 -25.92
CA GLY A 110 22.72 14.29 -27.14
C GLY A 110 22.67 15.55 -28.00
N PHE A 111 23.84 16.11 -28.34
CA PHE A 111 24.02 16.88 -29.56
C PHE A 111 25.29 16.42 -30.24
N HIS A 112 25.09 15.66 -31.31
CA HIS A 112 26.06 15.41 -32.35
C HIS A 112 26.22 16.74 -33.11
N ASP A 113 27.31 17.48 -32.89
CA ASP A 113 27.68 18.62 -33.73
C ASP A 113 28.90 18.24 -34.60
N PRO A 114 28.75 18.05 -35.92
CA PRO A 114 29.84 17.65 -36.81
C PRO A 114 30.76 18.78 -37.28
N TRP A 115 30.65 20.02 -36.79
CA TRP A 115 31.44 21.13 -37.32
C TRP A 115 31.77 22.19 -36.27
N TYR A 116 32.91 22.09 -35.59
CA TYR A 116 33.71 23.30 -35.34
C TYR A 116 35.20 22.99 -35.16
N TRP A 117 35.98 23.61 -36.05
CA TRP A 117 37.43 23.61 -36.08
C TRP A 117 38.03 24.53 -35.02
N SER A 118 39.19 24.11 -34.50
CA SER A 118 40.38 24.94 -34.25
C SER A 118 40.35 25.94 -33.08
N HIS A 119 41.08 25.65 -32.01
CA HIS A 119 42.40 26.28 -31.85
C HIS A 119 43.24 25.62 -30.76
N HIS A 120 44.52 25.57 -31.03
CA HIS A 120 45.58 24.97 -30.24
C HIS A 120 46.17 26.06 -29.35
N TRP A 121 46.18 25.87 -28.04
CA TRP A 121 47.11 26.56 -27.14
C TRP A 121 47.70 25.55 -26.15
N ARG A 122 48.89 25.08 -26.52
CA ARG A 122 49.76 24.22 -25.72
C ARG A 122 50.53 25.12 -24.76
N SER A 123 50.12 25.16 -23.48
CA SER A 123 50.90 25.79 -22.42
C SER A 123 51.77 24.73 -21.70
N PRO A 124 53.07 24.97 -21.39
CA PRO A 124 54.04 23.91 -21.09
C PRO A 124 54.22 23.55 -19.61
N TYR A 125 53.40 24.08 -18.70
CA TYR A 125 53.59 23.87 -17.27
C TYR A 125 52.24 23.74 -16.56
N TYR A 126 51.75 22.51 -16.37
CA TYR A 126 50.92 22.14 -15.21
C TYR A 126 50.80 20.61 -15.13
N TRP A 127 51.39 20.04 -14.08
CA TRP A 127 51.20 18.65 -13.67
C TRP A 127 49.99 18.58 -12.74
N GLY A 128 48.90 17.98 -13.22
CA GLY A 128 47.71 17.74 -12.40
C GLY A 128 46.54 17.32 -13.28
N TRP A 129 46.25 16.01 -13.34
CA TRP A 129 44.97 15.52 -13.83
C TRP A 129 43.90 15.80 -12.75
N HIS A 130 43.50 17.06 -12.61
CA HIS A 130 42.19 17.39 -12.07
C HIS A 130 41.26 17.49 -13.27
N ASP A 131 40.59 16.38 -13.57
CA ASP A 131 39.60 16.31 -14.62
C ASP A 131 38.23 16.70 -14.03
N PRO A 132 37.66 17.88 -14.38
CA PRO A 132 36.35 18.31 -13.90
C PRO A 132 35.20 17.42 -14.43
N TRP A 133 35.49 16.50 -15.36
CA TRP A 133 34.49 15.60 -15.91
C TRP A 133 34.14 14.42 -15.01
N PHE A 134 34.94 14.13 -13.97
CA PHE A 134 34.75 12.96 -13.12
C PHE A 134 34.27 13.25 -11.69
N ASP A 135 34.18 14.52 -11.26
CA ASP A 135 33.75 14.86 -9.89
C ASP A 135 32.22 14.82 -9.65
N GLY A 136 31.43 14.74 -10.74
CA GLY A 136 29.96 14.77 -10.70
C GLY A 136 29.27 13.40 -10.70
N PHE A 137 30.01 12.29 -10.76
CA PHE A 137 29.45 10.94 -10.75
C PHE A 137 29.21 10.41 -9.32
N GLY A 138 28.44 11.14 -8.53
CA GLY A 138 27.89 10.60 -7.29
C GLY A 138 26.71 9.70 -7.60
N THR A 139 26.84 8.39 -7.34
CA THR A 139 25.66 7.53 -7.15
C THR A 139 25.06 7.87 -5.79
N GLU A 140 23.88 8.47 -5.77
CA GLU A 140 23.07 8.54 -4.56
C GLU A 140 22.55 7.11 -4.30
N ILE A 141 23.07 6.50 -3.24
CA ILE A 141 22.65 5.19 -2.77
C ILE A 141 21.64 5.45 -1.66
N ASP A 142 20.36 5.32 -1.98
CA ASP A 142 19.33 5.31 -0.95
C ASP A 142 19.10 3.87 -0.51
N SER A 143 19.33 3.59 0.78
CA SER A 143 18.89 2.34 1.41
C SER A 143 17.60 2.59 2.19
N TYR A 144 16.58 1.80 1.89
CA TYR A 144 15.36 1.74 2.69
C TYR A 144 15.03 0.28 2.98
N THR A 145 14.57 0.00 4.19
CA THR A 145 13.98 -1.30 4.54
C THR A 145 12.55 -1.32 4.02
N LEU A 146 12.22 -2.31 3.18
CA LEU A 146 10.83 -2.56 2.78
C LEU A 146 10.28 -3.71 3.61
N TYR A 147 9.16 -3.45 4.27
CA TYR A 147 8.35 -4.41 4.99
C TYR A 147 7.22 -4.92 4.09
N THR A 148 6.91 -6.20 4.23
CA THR A 148 5.73 -6.81 3.61
C THR A 148 4.72 -7.14 4.68
N SER A 149 3.63 -6.40 4.74
CA SER A 149 2.48 -6.72 5.59
C SER A 149 1.50 -7.63 4.86
N ALA A 150 0.89 -8.55 5.58
CA ALA A 150 -0.08 -9.50 5.04
C ALA A 150 -1.28 -9.65 5.97
N LEU A 151 -2.43 -9.91 5.35
CA LEU A 151 -3.66 -10.39 5.99
C LEU A 151 -4.10 -11.67 5.29
N GLU A 152 -4.36 -12.70 6.07
CA GLU A 152 -4.88 -13.99 5.61
C GLU A 152 -6.28 -14.20 6.21
N LEU A 153 -7.22 -14.62 5.37
CA LEU A 153 -8.61 -14.83 5.74
C LEU A 153 -9.09 -16.15 5.14
N ASP A 154 -9.43 -17.11 6.00
CA ASP A 154 -10.02 -18.38 5.60
C ASP A 154 -11.44 -18.50 6.12
N ILE A 155 -12.35 -19.03 5.30
CA ILE A 155 -13.73 -19.31 5.72
C ILE A 155 -14.03 -20.78 5.51
N THR A 156 -14.41 -21.45 6.59
CA THR A 156 -14.74 -22.88 6.60
C THR A 156 -16.16 -23.09 7.12
N ARG A 157 -16.92 -23.98 6.50
CA ARG A 157 -18.24 -24.38 7.01
C ARG A 157 -18.08 -25.27 8.23
N THR A 158 -18.72 -24.91 9.35
CA THR A 158 -18.56 -25.63 10.62
C THR A 158 -19.21 -27.01 10.63
N ALA A 159 -20.27 -27.21 9.83
CA ALA A 159 -21.02 -28.47 9.78
C ALA A 159 -20.19 -29.67 9.30
N ASP A 160 -19.24 -29.45 8.39
CA ASP A 160 -18.46 -30.52 7.75
C ASP A 160 -17.00 -30.18 7.48
N GLY A 161 -16.54 -28.99 7.88
CA GLY A 161 -15.16 -28.55 7.70
C GLY A 161 -14.81 -28.19 6.25
N LEU A 162 -15.80 -27.98 5.38
CA LEU A 162 -15.54 -27.62 3.99
C LEU A 162 -14.95 -26.20 3.90
N ALA A 163 -13.74 -26.08 3.34
CA ALA A 163 -13.16 -24.79 2.99
C ALA A 163 -14.00 -24.12 1.89
N LEU A 164 -14.46 -22.90 2.14
CA LEU A 164 -15.30 -22.13 1.23
C LEU A 164 -14.59 -20.90 0.67
N PHE A 165 -13.61 -20.36 1.39
CA PHE A 165 -12.81 -19.21 0.99
C PHE A 165 -11.39 -19.30 1.56
N ASP A 166 -10.40 -18.95 0.75
CA ASP A 166 -9.01 -18.67 1.10
C ASP A 166 -8.66 -17.34 0.43
N GLY A 167 -8.27 -16.36 1.23
CA GLY A 167 -7.90 -15.04 0.75
C GLY A 167 -6.62 -14.56 1.38
N ARG A 168 -5.78 -13.90 0.57
CA ARG A 168 -4.59 -13.23 1.05
C ARG A 168 -4.41 -11.85 0.43
N ALA A 169 -4.30 -10.83 1.28
CA ALA A 169 -3.96 -9.47 0.91
C ALA A 169 -2.53 -9.15 1.37
N ARG A 170 -1.70 -8.58 0.49
CA ARG A 170 -0.32 -8.18 0.83
C ARG A 170 -0.06 -6.75 0.40
N ALA A 171 0.65 -6.00 1.23
CA ALA A 171 1.13 -4.67 0.88
C ALA A 171 2.63 -4.55 1.20
N ARG A 172 3.33 -3.75 0.41
CA ARG A 172 4.73 -3.39 0.66
C ARG A 172 4.78 -1.95 1.14
N SER A 173 5.38 -1.75 2.30
CA SER A 173 5.48 -0.44 2.95
C SER A 173 6.91 -0.22 3.46
N SER A 174 7.30 1.04 3.63
CA SER A 174 8.48 1.42 4.40
C SER A 174 8.22 1.43 5.91
N ASP A 175 6.96 1.27 6.31
CA ASP A 175 6.47 1.25 7.68
C ASP A 175 6.00 -0.17 8.04
N ASP A 176 6.15 -0.55 9.30
CA ASP A 176 5.75 -1.84 9.87
C ASP A 176 4.59 -1.72 10.87
N ASP A 177 4.00 -0.53 11.03
CA ASP A 177 2.86 -0.29 11.93
C ASP A 177 1.58 -1.00 11.47
N LEU A 178 1.32 -2.16 12.07
CA LEU A 178 0.11 -2.95 11.83
C LEU A 178 -1.19 -2.18 12.11
N THR A 179 -1.19 -1.22 13.02
CA THR A 179 -2.39 -0.43 13.35
C THR A 179 -2.86 0.42 12.19
N MET A 180 -1.93 0.85 11.31
CA MET A 180 -2.24 1.56 10.07
C MET A 180 -2.43 0.60 8.88
N LEU A 181 -1.69 -0.51 8.84
CA LEU A 181 -1.66 -1.40 7.68
C LEU A 181 -2.85 -2.36 7.65
N VAL A 182 -3.20 -2.98 8.78
CA VAL A 182 -4.24 -4.01 8.85
C VAL A 182 -5.62 -3.49 8.44
N PRO A 183 -6.10 -2.30 8.88
CA PRO A 183 -7.38 -1.78 8.43
C PRO A 183 -7.48 -1.67 6.90
N ASN A 184 -6.43 -1.15 6.26
CA ASN A 184 -6.38 -1.03 4.80
C ASN A 184 -6.31 -2.40 4.08
N LEU A 185 -5.65 -3.39 4.70
CA LEU A 185 -5.62 -4.77 4.18
C LEU A 185 -6.99 -5.45 4.29
N VAL A 186 -7.74 -5.21 5.37
CA VAL A 186 -9.13 -5.68 5.51
C VAL A 186 -9.99 -5.07 4.40
N GLU A 187 -9.96 -3.75 4.23
CA GLU A 187 -10.73 -3.07 3.18
C GLU A 187 -10.38 -3.62 1.78
N ALA A 188 -9.08 -3.82 1.50
CA ALA A 188 -8.63 -4.39 0.25
C ALA A 188 -9.10 -5.84 0.05
N MET A 189 -9.13 -6.66 1.10
CA MET A 189 -9.64 -8.03 1.06
C MET A 189 -11.12 -8.06 0.65
N PHE A 190 -11.92 -7.17 1.24
CA PHE A 190 -13.36 -7.13 1.06
C PHE A 190 -13.83 -6.36 -0.17
N THR A 191 -12.95 -5.55 -0.79
CA THR A 191 -13.22 -4.89 -2.07
C THR A 191 -13.50 -5.94 -3.17
N GLY A 192 -14.75 -6.02 -3.61
CA GLY A 192 -15.20 -6.99 -4.62
C GLY A 192 -15.25 -8.44 -4.12
N PHE A 193 -15.45 -8.64 -2.81
CA PHE A 193 -15.61 -9.97 -2.21
C PHE A 193 -16.82 -10.74 -2.80
N PRO A 194 -16.74 -12.07 -2.99
CA PRO A 194 -15.60 -12.96 -2.71
C PRO A 194 -14.57 -13.01 -3.86
N GLY A 195 -14.82 -12.33 -4.98
CA GLY A 195 -13.93 -12.27 -6.14
C GLY A 195 -13.89 -13.56 -6.99
N ASN A 196 -12.93 -13.57 -7.93
CA ASN A 196 -12.66 -14.70 -8.82
C ASN A 196 -11.53 -15.57 -8.24
N SER A 197 -11.67 -16.89 -8.38
CA SER A 197 -10.63 -17.83 -7.96
C SER A 197 -9.40 -17.80 -8.88
N GLY A 198 -8.20 -17.72 -8.30
CA GLY A 198 -6.94 -17.82 -9.02
C GLY A 198 -6.45 -16.52 -9.68
N GLU A 199 -7.06 -15.39 -9.35
CA GLU A 199 -6.65 -14.05 -9.80
C GLU A 199 -5.98 -13.29 -8.65
N GLU A 200 -4.86 -12.61 -8.94
CA GLU A 200 -4.26 -11.61 -8.05
C GLU A 200 -4.60 -10.22 -8.57
N VAL A 201 -5.37 -9.47 -7.78
CA VAL A 201 -5.86 -8.15 -8.15
C VAL A 201 -5.18 -7.10 -7.29
N ARG A 202 -4.66 -6.05 -7.93
CA ARG A 202 -4.15 -4.88 -7.22
C ARG A 202 -5.30 -3.96 -6.82
N ILE A 203 -5.50 -3.79 -5.52
CA ILE A 203 -6.46 -2.89 -4.92
C ILE A 203 -5.74 -1.62 -4.46
N THR A 204 -6.38 -0.47 -4.72
CA THR A 204 -5.88 0.85 -4.31
C THR A 204 -6.90 1.48 -3.38
N ILE A 205 -6.49 1.77 -2.15
CA ILE A 205 -7.31 2.41 -1.12
C ILE A 205 -6.88 3.87 -1.00
N ALA A 206 -7.88 4.77 -0.91
CA ALA A 206 -7.62 6.19 -0.74
C ALA A 206 -7.04 6.46 0.66
N PRO A 207 -6.13 7.43 0.80
CA PRO A 207 -5.66 7.84 2.13
C PRO A 207 -6.83 8.39 2.96
N PRO A 208 -6.77 8.28 4.30
CA PRO A 208 -7.78 8.90 5.17
C PRO A 208 -7.85 10.41 4.93
N GLU A 209 -9.05 10.98 5.04
CA GLU A 209 -9.24 12.43 4.97
C GLU A 209 -8.60 13.08 6.21
N ASP A 210 -7.65 13.99 6.00
CA ASP A 210 -7.06 14.79 7.07
C ASP A 210 -8.12 15.78 7.60
N ASP A 211 -8.74 15.45 8.73
CA ASP A 211 -9.65 16.35 9.46
C ASP A 211 -8.80 17.45 10.11
N SER A 212 -8.56 18.52 9.34
CA SER A 212 -7.68 19.66 9.68
C SER A 212 -8.43 20.90 10.15
#